data_AF-A0A965EJX6-F1
#
_entry.id   AF-A0A965EJX6-F1
#
_cell.length_a   1.000
_cell.length_b   1.000
_cell.length_c   1.000
_cell.angle_alpha   90.00
_cell.angle_beta   90.00
_cell.angle_gamma   90.00
#
_symmetry.space_group_name_H-M   'P 1'
#
loop_
_entity.id
_entity.type
_entity.pdbx_description
1 polymer ?
#
loop_
_entity_poly.entity_id
_entity_poly.type
_entity_poly.pdbx_seq_one_letter_code
_entity_poly.pdbx_strand_id
1 'polypeptide(L)'
;MAFSALERQKEIYLNGFNGEQPVIPIHHKALEQAAQKCISKKAFAYIAGGAGVESTVKRNIEAFDRYAILPRMLRNVGERNTSISLLGKERPSPFLLSPVGVLEMVHAKADLVVARAAASVDVPYIFSNQASYPMESCAKEMGPAA
;
A
#
# COMPACT_ATOMS: atom_id res chain seq x y z
N MET A 1 -12.51 -11.57 8.24
CA MET A 1 -11.51 -11.60 9.33
C MET A 1 -10.69 -10.32 9.23
N ALA A 2 -10.34 -9.69 10.34
CA ALA A 2 -9.46 -8.53 10.32
C ALA A 2 -8.07 -8.96 9.79
N PHE A 3 -7.48 -8.16 8.92
CA PHE A 3 -6.15 -8.40 8.37
C PHE A 3 -5.10 -8.43 9.51
N SER A 4 -4.23 -9.45 9.51
CA SER A 4 -3.11 -9.57 10.46
C SER A 4 -1.80 -9.73 9.70
N ALA A 5 -0.87 -8.78 9.92
CA ALA A 5 0.45 -8.83 9.30
C ALA A 5 1.25 -10.08 9.70
N LEU A 6 1.09 -10.55 10.95
CA LEU A 6 1.76 -11.75 11.43
C LEU A 6 1.22 -13.00 10.74
N GLU A 7 -0.10 -13.12 10.60
CA GLU A 7 -0.70 -14.27 9.92
C GLU A 7 -0.35 -14.26 8.42
N ARG A 8 -0.34 -13.09 7.78
CA ARG A 8 0.12 -12.96 6.39
C ARG A 8 1.58 -13.39 6.21
N GLN A 9 2.45 -13.01 7.15
CA GLN A 9 3.85 -13.44 7.14
C GLN A 9 3.98 -14.96 7.31
N LYS A 10 3.24 -15.55 8.27
CA LYS A 10 3.23 -17.01 8.48
C LYS A 10 2.76 -17.75 7.23
N GLU A 11 1.69 -17.30 6.58
CA GLU A 11 1.18 -17.86 5.32
C GLU A 11 2.27 -17.89 4.24
N ILE A 12 2.96 -16.76 4.02
CA ILE A 12 4.06 -16.68 3.04
C ILE A 12 5.18 -17.68 3.35
N TYR A 13 5.58 -17.81 4.62
CA TYR A 13 6.63 -18.76 5.00
C TYR A 13 6.22 -20.22 4.83
N LEU A 14 5.00 -20.57 5.25
CA LEU A 14 4.49 -21.95 5.15
C LEU A 14 4.31 -22.37 3.69
N ASN A 15 3.75 -21.49 2.85
CA ASN A 15 3.60 -21.75 1.42
C ASN A 15 4.99 -21.83 0.75
N GLY A 16 5.93 -20.98 1.14
CA GLY A 16 7.32 -21.03 0.68
C GLY A 16 8.02 -22.34 0.99
N PHE A 17 7.76 -22.94 2.17
CA PHE A 17 8.26 -24.28 2.50
C PHE A 17 7.73 -25.36 1.55
N ASN A 18 6.50 -25.20 1.04
CA ASN A 18 5.89 -26.07 0.05
C ASN A 18 6.32 -25.75 -1.40
N GLY A 19 7.27 -24.84 -1.60
CA GLY A 19 7.77 -24.45 -2.92
C GLY A 19 6.89 -23.43 -3.65
N GLU A 20 5.86 -22.89 -3.00
CA GLU A 20 5.01 -21.85 -3.57
C GLU A 20 5.64 -20.46 -3.38
N GLN A 21 5.66 -19.66 -4.44
CA GLN A 21 6.12 -18.27 -4.37
C GLN A 21 4.95 -17.30 -4.52
N PRO A 22 4.93 -16.19 -3.74
CA PRO A 22 3.94 -15.15 -3.93
C PRO A 22 4.00 -14.61 -5.37
N VAL A 23 2.84 -14.58 -6.04
CA VAL A 23 2.71 -14.03 -7.40
C VAL A 23 3.08 -12.54 -7.44
N ILE A 24 2.79 -11.82 -6.35
CA ILE A 24 3.10 -10.39 -6.21
C ILE A 24 4.43 -10.27 -5.45
N PRO A 25 5.45 -9.58 -6.01
CA PRO A 25 6.71 -9.35 -5.32
C PRO A 25 6.53 -8.56 -4.02
N ILE A 26 7.16 -9.02 -2.94
CA ILE A 26 7.09 -8.36 -1.62
C ILE A 26 8.10 -7.22 -1.45
N HIS A 27 9.14 -7.17 -2.28
CA HIS A 27 10.14 -6.10 -2.25
C HIS A 27 9.73 -4.97 -3.20
N HIS A 28 9.73 -3.72 -2.70
CA HIS A 28 9.19 -2.58 -3.45
C HIS A 28 9.82 -2.37 -4.85
N LYS A 29 11.16 -2.52 -4.97
CA LYS A 29 11.84 -2.41 -6.29
C LYS A 29 11.43 -3.54 -7.25
N ALA A 30 11.18 -4.74 -6.74
CA ALA A 30 10.75 -5.86 -7.57
C ALA A 30 9.29 -5.68 -8.01
N LEU A 31 8.46 -5.09 -7.14
CA LEU A 31 7.08 -4.73 -7.48
C LEU A 31 7.03 -3.66 -8.58
N GLU A 32 7.87 -2.62 -8.49
CA GLU A 32 8.00 -1.60 -9.53
C GLU A 32 8.44 -2.20 -10.87
N GLN A 33 9.46 -3.06 -10.87
CA GLN A 33 9.93 -3.75 -12.08
C GLN A 33 8.87 -4.67 -12.68
N ALA A 34 8.09 -5.36 -11.84
CA ALA A 34 6.97 -6.17 -12.30
C ALA A 34 5.87 -5.28 -12.92
N ALA A 35 5.52 -4.16 -12.27
CA ALA A 35 4.56 -3.20 -12.78
C ALA A 35 5.00 -2.62 -14.14
N GLN A 36 6.28 -2.26 -14.29
CA GLN A 36 6.84 -1.76 -15.55
C GLN A 36 6.64 -2.72 -16.73
N LYS A 37 6.65 -4.04 -16.47
CA LYS A 37 6.41 -5.08 -17.49
C LYS A 37 4.92 -5.25 -17.83
N CYS A 38 4.03 -4.86 -16.93
CA CYS A 38 2.59 -5.08 -17.05
C CYS A 38 1.82 -3.87 -17.60
N ILE A 39 2.38 -2.66 -17.50
CA ILE A 39 1.72 -1.41 -17.93
C ILE A 39 2.40 -0.76 -19.13
N SER A 40 1.72 0.18 -19.79
CA SER A 40 2.30 0.91 -20.91
C SER A 40 3.50 1.76 -20.47
N LYS A 41 4.47 1.99 -21.37
CA LYS A 41 5.62 2.88 -21.11
C LYS A 41 5.19 4.28 -20.66
N LYS A 42 4.10 4.81 -21.23
CA LYS A 42 3.54 6.11 -20.87
C LYS A 42 2.98 6.11 -19.45
N ALA A 43 2.22 5.08 -19.08
CA ALA A 43 1.71 4.92 -17.72
C ALA A 43 2.85 4.80 -16.71
N PHE A 44 3.84 3.97 -17.00
CA PHE A 44 4.99 3.82 -16.12
C PHE A 44 5.76 5.14 -15.93
N ALA A 45 6.05 5.86 -17.02
CA ALA A 45 6.73 7.15 -16.94
C ALA A 45 5.94 8.20 -16.16
N TYR A 46 4.61 8.21 -16.27
CA TYR A 46 3.75 9.13 -15.51
C TYR A 46 3.77 8.83 -14.01
N ILE A 47 3.77 7.56 -13.62
CA ILE A 47 3.64 7.13 -12.22
C ILE A 47 5.00 7.13 -11.50
N ALA A 48 6.05 6.63 -12.15
CA ALA A 48 7.38 6.53 -11.56
C ALA A 48 8.17 7.84 -11.64
N GLY A 49 7.83 8.72 -12.58
CA GLY A 49 8.57 9.95 -12.85
C GLY A 49 8.44 11.01 -11.77
N GLY A 50 9.53 11.74 -11.54
CA GLY A 50 9.58 12.91 -10.66
C GLY A 50 9.78 14.22 -11.41
N ALA A 51 9.82 15.33 -10.67
CA ALA A 51 10.10 16.64 -11.25
C ALA A 51 11.59 16.82 -11.58
N GLY A 52 11.87 17.38 -12.77
CA GLY A 52 13.21 17.73 -13.22
C GLY A 52 14.14 16.52 -13.31
N VAL A 53 15.34 16.64 -12.71
CA VAL A 53 16.32 15.54 -12.64
C VAL A 53 16.06 14.57 -11.47
N GLU A 54 14.86 14.63 -10.86
CA GLU A 54 14.36 13.69 -9.84
C GLU A 54 15.20 13.62 -8.54
N SER A 55 16.08 14.60 -8.31
CA SER A 55 16.94 14.61 -7.12
C SER A 55 16.16 14.58 -5.80
N THR A 56 14.97 15.19 -5.75
CA THR A 56 14.08 15.14 -4.58
C THR A 56 13.49 13.76 -4.36
N VAL A 57 13.08 13.06 -5.44
CA VAL A 57 12.55 11.68 -5.35
C VAL A 57 13.60 10.77 -4.73
N LYS A 58 14.84 10.84 -5.24
CA LYS A 58 15.97 10.10 -4.69
C LYS A 58 16.23 10.43 -3.21
N ARG A 59 16.27 11.72 -2.86
CA ARG A 59 16.51 12.17 -1.47
C ARG A 59 15.41 11.76 -0.50
N ASN A 60 14.16 11.67 -0.94
CA ASN A 60 13.05 11.22 -0.08
C ASN A 60 13.25 9.77 0.38
N ILE A 61 13.79 8.90 -0.49
CA ILE A 61 14.08 7.50 -0.15
C ILE A 61 15.32 7.41 0.74
N GLU A 62 16.42 8.05 0.31
CA GLU A 62 17.69 8.07 1.06
C GLU A 62 17.57 8.73 2.45
N ALA A 63 16.51 9.50 2.67
CA ALA A 63 16.25 10.12 3.97
C ALA A 63 16.05 9.11 5.10
N PHE A 64 15.49 7.94 4.80
CA PHE A 64 15.26 6.90 5.80
C PHE A 64 16.56 6.26 6.28
N ASP A 65 17.61 6.19 5.44
CA ASP A 65 18.91 5.60 5.78
C ASP A 65 19.67 6.41 6.85
N ARG A 66 19.25 7.66 7.11
CA ARG A 66 19.82 8.49 8.17
C ARG A 66 19.36 8.09 9.58
N TYR A 67 18.36 7.22 9.68
CA TYR A 67 17.77 6.79 10.95
C TYR A 67 17.93 5.28 11.13
N ALA A 68 18.23 4.87 12.35
CA ALA A 68 18.31 3.46 12.73
C ALA A 68 17.37 3.17 13.90
N ILE A 69 16.67 2.03 13.83
CA ILE A 69 15.87 1.52 14.94
C ILE A 69 16.82 0.82 15.91
N LEU A 70 16.92 1.31 17.15
CA LEU A 70 17.75 0.70 18.19
C LEU A 70 17.05 -0.55 18.77
N PRO A 71 17.61 -1.76 18.62
CA PRO A 71 17.01 -2.96 19.18
C PRO A 71 16.97 -2.90 20.72
N ARG A 72 15.82 -3.21 21.32
CA ARG A 72 15.65 -3.26 22.77
C ARG A 72 15.41 -4.71 23.21
N MET A 73 16.45 -5.32 23.75
CA MET A 73 16.43 -6.73 24.17
C MET A 73 15.58 -6.95 25.43
N LEU A 74 15.15 -8.19 25.64
CA LEU A 74 14.40 -8.64 26.82
C LEU A 74 13.10 -7.85 27.06
N ARG A 75 12.40 -7.49 25.98
CA ARG A 75 11.08 -6.86 26.02
C ARG A 75 9.99 -7.89 25.71
N ASN A 76 8.94 -7.92 26.53
CA ASN A 76 7.78 -8.77 26.28
C ASN A 76 6.90 -8.18 25.15
N VAL A 77 7.32 -8.36 23.90
CA VAL A 77 6.64 -7.85 22.69
C VAL A 77 6.02 -8.98 21.86
N GLY A 78 5.60 -10.07 22.52
CA GLY A 78 4.92 -11.20 21.86
C GLY A 78 3.65 -10.77 21.13
N GLU A 79 2.94 -9.79 21.69
CA GLU A 79 1.79 -9.13 21.08
C GLU A 79 2.15 -7.68 20.73
N ARG A 80 1.76 -7.24 19.53
CA ARG A 80 1.99 -5.87 19.06
C ARG A 80 0.65 -5.26 18.70
N ASN A 81 0.36 -4.11 19.29
CA ASN A 81 -0.78 -3.31 18.90
C ASN A 81 -0.31 -2.13 18.02
N THR A 82 -0.74 -2.12 16.77
CA THR A 82 -0.50 -1.03 15.81
C THR A 82 -1.72 -0.12 15.64
N SER A 83 -2.76 -0.30 16.46
CA SER A 83 -3.98 0.47 16.35
C SER A 83 -3.76 1.93 16.71
N ILE A 84 -4.50 2.80 16.05
CA ILE A 84 -4.50 4.24 16.33
C ILE A 84 -5.93 4.77 16.37
N SER A 85 -6.14 5.85 17.11
CA SER A 85 -7.34 6.66 17.00
C SER A 85 -7.12 7.75 15.97
N LEU A 86 -7.90 7.73 14.88
CA LEU A 86 -7.82 8.71 13.81
C LEU A 86 -9.21 9.26 13.50
N LEU A 87 -9.38 10.57 13.66
CA LEU A 87 -10.66 11.28 13.44
C LEU A 87 -11.82 10.66 14.26
N GLY A 88 -11.54 10.24 15.49
CA GLY A 88 -12.54 9.62 16.38
C GLY A 88 -12.88 8.17 16.05
N LYS A 89 -12.15 7.52 15.14
CA LYS A 89 -12.30 6.10 14.80
C LYS A 89 -11.04 5.33 15.15
N GLU A 90 -11.21 4.16 15.76
CA GLU A 90 -10.11 3.22 15.94
C GLU A 90 -9.79 2.55 14.61
N ARG A 91 -8.50 2.53 14.25
CA ARG A 91 -7.97 1.90 13.03
C ARG A 91 -6.94 0.84 13.42
N PRO A 92 -6.87 -0.31 12.72
CA PRO A 92 -5.94 -1.39 13.08
C PRO A 92 -4.48 -1.09 12.73
N SER A 93 -4.22 -0.09 11.89
CA SER A 93 -2.87 0.27 11.45
C SER A 93 -2.70 1.79 11.27
N PRO A 94 -1.47 2.32 11.37
CA PRO A 94 -1.18 3.74 11.20
C PRO A 94 -0.92 4.11 9.73
N PHE A 95 -1.58 3.43 8.80
CA PHE A 95 -1.38 3.63 7.36
C PHE A 95 -2.63 4.23 6.70
N LEU A 96 -2.38 4.96 5.62
CA LEU A 96 -3.37 5.61 4.77
C LEU A 96 -2.94 5.40 3.32
N LEU A 97 -3.89 5.22 2.41
CA LEU A 97 -3.58 5.29 0.98
C LEU A 97 -3.59 6.74 0.53
N SER A 98 -2.42 7.22 0.09
CA SER A 98 -2.24 8.56 -0.47
C SER A 98 -3.17 8.80 -1.67
N PRO A 99 -3.63 10.05 -1.88
CA PRO A 99 -4.42 10.38 -3.05
C PRO A 99 -3.56 10.32 -4.31
N VAL A 100 -3.90 9.42 -5.22
CA VAL A 100 -3.27 9.29 -6.54
C VAL A 100 -4.37 9.43 -7.59
N GLY A 101 -4.17 10.35 -8.53
CA GLY A 101 -5.06 10.52 -9.67
C GLY A 101 -4.69 9.61 -10.84
N VAL A 102 -5.58 9.57 -11.82
CA VAL A 102 -5.36 8.93 -13.13
C VAL A 102 -4.94 7.45 -13.01
N LEU A 103 -5.54 6.72 -12.06
CA LEU A 103 -5.19 5.33 -11.79
C LEU A 103 -5.61 4.39 -12.93
N GLU A 104 -6.49 4.81 -13.84
CA GLU A 104 -6.87 4.06 -15.04
C GLU A 104 -5.67 3.77 -15.96
N MET A 105 -4.58 4.54 -15.84
CA MET A 105 -3.32 4.26 -16.55
C MET A 105 -2.69 2.92 -16.14
N VAL A 106 -2.95 2.45 -14.91
CA VAL A 106 -2.47 1.15 -14.41
C VAL A 106 -3.46 0.05 -14.74
N HIS A 107 -4.74 0.29 -14.44
CA HIS A 107 -5.81 -0.68 -14.63
C HIS A 107 -7.14 0.05 -14.81
N ALA A 108 -7.93 -0.35 -15.80
CA ALA A 108 -9.15 0.35 -16.18
C ALA A 108 -10.19 0.54 -15.06
N LYS A 109 -10.13 -0.25 -13.98
CA LYS A 109 -11.00 -0.16 -12.78
C LYS A 109 -10.23 0.16 -11.49
N ALA A 110 -9.04 0.76 -11.59
CA ALA A 110 -8.11 0.84 -10.47
C ALA A 110 -8.69 1.51 -9.21
N ASP A 111 -9.37 2.66 -9.31
CA ASP A 111 -9.96 3.32 -8.14
C ASP A 111 -10.96 2.43 -7.40
N LEU A 112 -11.81 1.69 -8.13
CA LEU A 112 -12.78 0.76 -7.56
C LEU A 112 -12.09 -0.42 -6.84
N VAL A 113 -11.05 -0.98 -7.46
CA VAL A 113 -10.28 -2.09 -6.89
C VAL A 113 -9.52 -1.65 -5.66
N VAL A 114 -8.90 -0.48 -5.69
CA VAL A 114 -8.18 0.12 -4.55
C VAL A 114 -9.14 0.42 -3.41
N ALA A 115 -10.30 1.03 -3.69
CA ALA A 115 -11.34 1.30 -2.70
C ALA A 115 -11.79 0.01 -1.99
N ARG A 116 -12.09 -1.05 -2.76
CA ARG A 116 -12.46 -2.36 -2.21
C ARG A 116 -11.34 -2.97 -1.38
N ALA A 117 -10.10 -2.93 -1.87
CA ALA A 117 -8.94 -3.47 -1.17
C ALA A 117 -8.70 -2.73 0.15
N ALA A 118 -8.75 -1.40 0.14
CA ALA A 118 -8.58 -0.55 1.31
C ALA A 118 -9.62 -0.85 2.40
N ALA A 119 -10.89 -0.97 2.01
CA ALA A 119 -11.97 -1.35 2.92
C ALA A 119 -11.79 -2.76 3.49
N SER A 120 -11.31 -3.72 2.68
CA SER A 120 -11.11 -5.11 3.14
C SER A 120 -10.09 -5.25 4.29
N VAL A 121 -9.19 -4.27 4.45
CA VAL A 121 -8.13 -4.27 5.48
C VAL A 121 -8.25 -3.08 6.45
N ASP A 122 -9.34 -2.32 6.38
CA ASP A 122 -9.59 -1.12 7.17
C ASP A 122 -8.43 -0.10 7.16
N VAL A 123 -7.88 0.13 5.96
CA VAL A 123 -6.92 1.21 5.68
C VAL A 123 -7.66 2.34 4.98
N PRO A 124 -7.69 3.57 5.53
CA PRO A 124 -8.38 4.68 4.89
C PRO A 124 -7.84 5.01 3.49
N TYR A 125 -8.75 5.21 2.55
CA TYR A 125 -8.46 5.64 1.18
C TYR A 125 -8.76 7.13 1.01
N ILE A 126 -7.75 7.92 0.61
CA ILE A 126 -7.88 9.35 0.37
C ILE A 126 -8.11 9.59 -1.13
N PHE A 127 -9.19 10.28 -1.47
CA PHE A 127 -9.57 10.53 -2.86
C PHE A 127 -8.76 11.66 -3.49
N SER A 128 -8.32 11.43 -4.73
CA SER A 128 -7.87 12.49 -5.62
C SER A 128 -9.06 13.13 -6.33
N ASN A 129 -9.03 14.45 -6.59
CA ASN A 129 -10.03 15.06 -7.46
C ASN A 129 -9.92 14.57 -8.91
N GLN A 130 -8.73 14.06 -9.29
CA GLN A 130 -8.43 13.49 -10.60
C GLN A 130 -8.57 11.96 -10.59
N ALA A 131 -9.46 11.42 -9.78
CA ALA A 131 -9.77 9.99 -9.80
C ALA A 131 -10.45 9.61 -11.13
N SER A 132 -10.21 8.38 -11.58
CA SER A 132 -10.74 7.86 -12.86
C SER A 132 -12.19 7.40 -12.76
N TYR A 133 -12.70 7.27 -11.53
CA TYR A 133 -14.09 6.92 -11.23
C TYR A 133 -14.72 7.99 -10.33
N PRO A 134 -16.06 8.20 -10.45
CA PRO A 134 -16.80 9.02 -9.51
C PRO A 134 -16.60 8.54 -8.08
N MET A 135 -16.41 9.48 -7.15
CA MET A 135 -16.18 9.19 -5.73
C MET A 135 -17.29 8.31 -5.14
N GLU A 136 -18.53 8.49 -5.58
CA GLU A 136 -19.71 7.72 -5.15
C GLU A 136 -19.60 6.24 -5.52
N SER A 137 -19.01 5.94 -6.69
CA SER A 137 -18.80 4.55 -7.12
C SER A 137 -17.76 3.86 -6.25
N CYS A 138 -16.68 4.56 -5.92
CA CYS A 138 -15.66 4.07 -5.00
C CYS A 138 -16.21 3.94 -3.58
N ALA A 139 -17.02 4.90 -3.11
CA ALA A 139 -17.69 4.83 -1.81
C ALA A 139 -18.60 3.60 -1.70
N LYS A 140 -19.30 3.23 -2.78
CA LYS A 140 -20.09 2.00 -2.82
C LYS A 140 -19.23 0.75 -2.68
N GLU A 141 -18.04 0.72 -3.29
CA GLU A 141 -17.07 -0.40 -3.16
C GLU A 141 -16.46 -0.51 -1.77
N MET A 142 -16.32 0.61 -1.05
CA MET A 142 -15.85 0.61 0.34
C MET A 142 -16.91 0.10 1.33
N GLY A 143 -18.19 0.14 0.95
CA GLY A 143 -19.29 -0.20 1.83
C GLY A 143 -19.61 0.90 2.85
N PRO A 144 -20.51 0.64 3.81
CA PRO A 144 -20.86 1.61 4.84
C PRO A 144 -19.63 1.94 5.69
N ALA A 145 -19.48 3.22 6.04
CA ALA A 145 -18.43 3.64 6.95
C ALA A 145 -18.66 3.01 8.33
N ALA A 146 -17.83 2.04 8.71
CA ALA A 146 -17.71 1.58 10.09
C ALA A 146 -17.20 2.73 10.97
#